data_AF-W2PQT8-F1
#
_entry.id   AF-W2PQT8-F1
#
_cell.length_a   1.000
_cell.length_b   1.000
_cell.length_c   1.000
_cell.angle_alpha   90.00
_cell.angle_beta   90.00
_cell.angle_gamma   90.00
#
_symmetry.space_group_name_H-M   'P 1'
#
loop_
_entity.id
_entity.type
_entity.pdbx_description
1 polymer ?
#
loop_
_entity_poly.entity_id
_entity_poly.type
_entity_poly.pdbx_seq_one_letter_code
_entity_poly.pdbx_strand_id
1 'polypeptide(L)'
;MVGNKKDEETALELARESIVLLKNEDDVLPLSKSASVFLTGHSADNVGLQCGGWTWTWQGHSGNAMFQHGISVRKGLENLVGNNSFTYFNGLQSARVYNCSHRRGQLCGETWRYR
;
A
#
# COMPACT_ATOMS: atom_id res chain seq x y z
N MET A 1 -8.90 -11.69 27.48
CA MET A 1 -8.26 -12.31 26.31
C MET A 1 -7.62 -11.20 25.50
N VAL A 2 -6.37 -11.36 25.08
CA VAL A 2 -5.61 -10.37 24.32
C VAL A 2 -5.91 -10.52 22.82
N GLY A 3 -6.03 -9.41 22.09
CA GLY A 3 -6.30 -9.41 20.65
C GLY A 3 -7.74 -9.77 20.33
N ASN A 4 -8.68 -9.41 21.21
CA ASN A 4 -10.10 -9.61 20.96
C ASN A 4 -10.65 -8.48 20.05
N LYS A 5 -11.88 -8.63 19.54
CA LYS A 5 -12.52 -7.64 18.65
C LYS A 5 -12.50 -6.19 19.19
N LYS A 6 -12.66 -6.02 20.50
CA LYS A 6 -12.63 -4.68 21.11
C LYS A 6 -11.22 -4.06 21.06
N ASP A 7 -10.19 -4.88 21.21
CA ASP A 7 -8.79 -4.44 21.06
C ASP A 7 -8.53 -4.03 19.60
N GLU A 8 -9.04 -4.81 18.63
CA GLU A 8 -8.94 -4.50 17.19
C GLU A 8 -9.68 -3.20 16.81
N GLU A 9 -10.91 -3.02 17.29
CA GLU A 9 -11.71 -1.80 17.08
C GLU A 9 -11.02 -0.57 17.68
N THR A 10 -10.47 -0.71 18.89
CA THR A 10 -9.73 0.37 19.56
C THR A 10 -8.48 0.74 18.77
N ALA A 11 -7.70 -0.26 18.34
CA ALA A 11 -6.49 -0.04 17.53
C ALA A 11 -6.82 0.64 16.19
N LEU A 12 -7.92 0.25 15.54
CA LEU A 12 -8.38 0.86 14.30
C LEU A 12 -8.77 2.32 14.48
N GLU A 13 -9.45 2.65 15.58
CA GLU A 13 -9.85 4.04 15.85
C GLU A 13 -8.63 4.92 16.11
N LEU A 14 -7.69 4.45 16.93
CA LEU A 14 -6.43 5.16 17.15
C LEU A 14 -5.65 5.36 15.84
N ALA A 15 -5.63 4.36 14.95
CA ALA A 15 -4.98 4.48 13.65
C ALA A 15 -5.66 5.54 12.76
N ARG A 16 -7.00 5.68 12.81
CA ARG A 16 -7.73 6.72 12.06
C ARG A 16 -7.37 8.12 12.54
N GLU A 17 -7.24 8.30 13.85
CA GLU A 17 -6.86 9.59 14.45
C GLU A 17 -5.37 9.92 14.25
N SER A 18 -4.53 8.91 13.98
CA SER A 18 -3.08 9.09 13.82
C SER A 18 -2.65 9.60 12.43
N ILE A 19 -3.56 9.60 11.44
CA ILE A 19 -3.24 9.99 10.07
C ILE A 19 -3.44 11.50 9.88
N VAL A 20 -2.39 12.19 9.45
CA VAL A 20 -2.43 13.65 9.24
C VAL A 20 -2.54 13.98 7.75
N LEU A 21 -3.55 14.76 7.39
CA LEU A 21 -3.71 15.31 6.04
C LEU A 21 -2.83 16.56 5.87
N LEU A 22 -1.69 16.41 5.20
CA LEU A 22 -0.72 17.50 5.02
C LEU A 22 -1.09 18.45 3.88
N LYS A 23 -1.76 17.95 2.83
CA LYS A 23 -2.05 18.71 1.62
C LYS A 23 -3.36 18.23 1.00
N ASN A 24 -4.26 19.16 0.68
CA ASN A 24 -5.50 18.92 -0.05
C ASN A 24 -5.77 20.12 -0.96
N GLU A 25 -5.23 20.10 -2.18
CA GLU A 25 -5.51 21.13 -3.19
C GLU A 25 -6.83 20.81 -3.88
N ASP A 26 -7.59 21.85 -4.25
CA ASP A 26 -8.85 21.77 -5.00
C ASP A 26 -9.91 20.83 -4.38
N ASP A 27 -9.86 20.64 -3.05
CA ASP A 27 -10.77 19.76 -2.30
C ASP A 27 -10.90 18.35 -2.91
N VAL A 28 -9.79 17.81 -3.44
CA VAL A 28 -9.76 16.49 -4.10
C VAL A 28 -10.17 15.36 -3.15
N LEU A 29 -9.85 15.48 -1.85
CA LEU A 29 -10.29 14.55 -0.83
C LEU A 29 -11.56 15.06 -0.12
N PRO A 30 -12.53 14.18 0.18
CA PRO A 30 -12.51 12.73 0.01
C PRO A 30 -12.79 12.26 -1.42
N LEU A 31 -12.14 11.16 -1.84
CA LEU A 31 -12.39 10.56 -3.15
C LEU A 31 -13.83 10.04 -3.27
N SER A 32 -14.43 10.21 -4.45
CA SER A 32 -15.70 9.58 -4.78
C SER A 32 -15.58 8.05 -4.72
N LYS A 33 -16.59 7.38 -4.15
CA LYS A 33 -16.68 5.91 -4.13
C LYS A 33 -16.78 5.29 -5.53
N SER A 34 -17.19 6.07 -6.53
CA SER A 34 -17.26 5.64 -7.94
C SER A 34 -15.99 5.93 -8.73
N ALA A 35 -14.99 6.55 -8.12
CA ALA A 35 -13.75 6.90 -8.80
C ALA A 35 -12.97 5.64 -9.23
N SER A 36 -12.33 5.70 -10.39
CA SER A 36 -11.32 4.73 -10.78
C SER A 36 -10.01 5.04 -10.06
N VAL A 37 -9.49 4.09 -9.30
CA VAL A 37 -8.29 4.27 -8.47
C VAL A 37 -7.14 3.46 -9.04
N PHE A 38 -6.03 4.13 -9.33
CA PHE A 38 -4.76 3.51 -9.65
C PHE A 38 -3.81 3.63 -8.46
N LEU A 39 -3.45 2.50 -7.85
CA LEU A 39 -2.51 2.43 -6.74
C LEU A 39 -1.12 2.01 -7.23
N THR A 40 -0.11 2.73 -6.77
CA THR A 40 1.31 2.43 -7.04
C THR A 40 2.14 2.57 -5.76
N GLY A 41 3.37 2.09 -5.81
CA GLY A 41 4.35 2.21 -4.73
C GLY A 41 4.78 0.86 -4.15
N HIS A 42 6.04 0.81 -3.72
CA HIS A 42 6.67 -0.41 -3.19
C HIS A 42 5.98 -0.96 -1.94
N SER A 43 5.61 -0.06 -1.01
CA SER A 43 5.07 -0.43 0.30
C SER A 43 3.56 -0.64 0.31
N ALA A 44 2.88 -0.35 -0.81
CA ALA A 44 1.42 -0.31 -0.89
C ALA A 44 0.74 -1.65 -0.55
N ASP A 45 1.40 -2.78 -0.79
CA ASP A 45 0.90 -4.11 -0.44
C ASP A 45 1.82 -4.86 0.55
N ASN A 46 2.32 -4.16 1.56
CA ASN A 46 3.23 -4.77 2.55
C ASN A 46 2.86 -4.32 3.97
N VAL A 47 2.23 -5.21 4.74
CA VAL A 47 1.83 -4.93 6.13
C VAL A 47 3.06 -4.78 7.02
N GLY A 48 4.08 -5.61 6.80
CA GLY A 48 5.35 -5.50 7.50
C GLY A 48 6.00 -4.11 7.42
N LEU A 49 5.99 -3.52 6.22
CA LEU A 49 6.48 -2.15 6.02
C LEU A 49 5.56 -1.08 6.65
N GLN A 50 4.26 -1.37 6.79
CA GLN A 50 3.32 -0.47 7.48
C GLN A 50 3.52 -0.49 9.00
N CYS A 51 3.83 -1.64 9.59
CA CYS A 51 4.09 -1.76 11.02
C CYS A 51 5.49 -1.26 11.42
N GLY A 52 6.49 -1.43 10.56
CA GLY A 52 7.86 -0.97 10.81
C GLY A 52 8.62 -1.77 11.86
N GLY A 53 9.58 -1.12 12.50
CA GLY A 53 10.42 -1.70 13.55
C GLY A 53 9.62 -2.13 14.79
N TRP A 54 10.26 -2.90 15.68
CA TRP A 54 9.66 -3.40 16.92
C TRP A 54 8.37 -4.24 16.77
N THR A 55 8.02 -4.62 15.54
CA THR A 55 6.91 -5.54 15.26
C THR A 55 7.46 -6.87 14.80
N TRP A 56 7.15 -7.95 15.54
CA TRP A 56 7.76 -9.29 15.45
C TRP A 56 9.25 -9.34 15.81
N THR A 57 10.07 -8.50 15.20
CA THR A 57 11.50 -8.36 15.52
C THR A 57 11.84 -6.90 15.73
N TRP A 58 13.00 -6.63 16.35
CA TRP A 58 13.48 -5.27 16.61
C TRP A 58 13.58 -4.38 15.35
N GLN A 59 14.01 -4.95 14.22
CA GLN A 59 14.14 -4.25 12.92
C GLN A 59 12.84 -4.34 12.11
N GLY A 60 11.82 -5.00 12.64
CA GLY A 60 10.59 -5.31 11.92
C GLY A 60 10.73 -6.55 11.06
N HIS A 61 9.72 -6.81 10.26
CA HIS A 61 9.70 -7.90 9.30
C HIS A 61 8.95 -7.44 8.06
N SER A 62 9.56 -7.48 6.88
CA SER A 62 8.90 -7.11 5.63
C SER A 62 8.06 -8.26 5.08
N GLY A 63 6.92 -7.95 4.48
CA GLY A 63 6.03 -8.93 3.84
C GLY A 63 4.77 -9.17 4.66
N ASN A 64 3.91 -10.07 4.16
CA ASN A 64 2.56 -10.27 4.70
C ASN A 64 2.41 -11.62 5.43
N ALA A 65 3.35 -12.56 5.27
CA ALA A 65 3.24 -13.92 5.78
C ALA A 65 3.06 -13.97 7.32
N MET A 66 3.75 -13.08 8.04
CA MET A 66 3.69 -13.00 9.50
C MET A 66 2.50 -12.19 10.03
N PHE A 67 1.70 -11.57 9.15
CA PHE A 67 0.65 -10.63 9.50
C PHE A 67 -0.72 -11.12 9.04
N GLN A 68 -1.17 -12.25 9.60
CA GLN A 68 -2.39 -12.95 9.16
C GLN A 68 -3.66 -12.08 9.25
N HIS A 69 -3.72 -11.18 10.24
CA HIS A 69 -4.84 -10.26 10.46
C HIS A 69 -4.59 -8.86 9.87
N GLY A 70 -3.43 -8.64 9.23
CA GLY A 70 -3.05 -7.36 8.67
C GLY A 70 -3.84 -7.01 7.41
N ILE A 71 -4.23 -5.74 7.29
CA ILE A 71 -4.83 -5.18 6.08
C ILE A 71 -3.83 -4.20 5.49
N SER A 72 -3.34 -4.48 4.27
CA SER A 72 -2.47 -3.55 3.56
C SER A 72 -3.26 -2.39 2.97
N VAL A 73 -2.59 -1.28 2.64
CA VAL A 73 -3.21 -0.14 1.95
C VAL A 73 -3.90 -0.59 0.66
N ARG A 74 -3.26 -1.48 -0.13
CA ARG A 74 -3.86 -2.10 -1.31
C ARG A 74 -5.16 -2.81 -0.97
N LYS A 75 -5.13 -3.73 -0.01
CA LYS A 75 -6.30 -4.53 0.38
C LYS A 75 -7.42 -3.67 0.97
N GLY A 76 -7.07 -2.64 1.74
CA GLY A 76 -8.03 -1.68 2.30
C GLY A 76 -8.76 -0.89 1.21
N LEU A 77 -8.03 -0.36 0.23
CA LEU A 77 -8.62 0.35 -0.91
C LEU A 77 -9.45 -0.58 -1.80
N GLU A 78 -8.94 -1.77 -2.09
CA GLU A 78 -9.65 -2.78 -2.89
C GLU A 78 -10.99 -3.17 -2.25
N ASN A 79 -11.02 -3.35 -0.92
CA ASN A 79 -12.24 -3.62 -0.16
C ASN A 79 -13.26 -2.46 -0.21
N LEU A 80 -12.81 -1.20 -0.40
CA LEU A 80 -13.67 -0.02 -0.40
C LEU A 80 -14.23 0.32 -1.79
N VAL A 81 -13.41 0.19 -2.84
CA VAL A 81 -13.74 0.61 -4.22
C VAL A 81 -14.36 -0.54 -5.04
N GLY A 82 -14.03 -1.79 -4.71
CA GLY A 82 -14.42 -2.97 -5.48
C GLY A 82 -13.56 -3.20 -6.73
N ASN A 83 -13.52 -4.45 -7.19
CA ASN A 83 -12.53 -4.93 -8.16
C ASN A 83 -12.61 -4.28 -9.56
N ASN A 84 -13.77 -3.73 -9.95
CA ASN A 84 -13.97 -3.23 -11.33
C ASN A 84 -13.27 -1.89 -11.60
N SER A 85 -12.98 -1.11 -10.56
CA SER A 85 -12.45 0.26 -10.67
C SER A 85 -11.09 0.42 -10.01
N PHE A 86 -10.44 -0.68 -9.61
CA PHE A 86 -9.16 -0.67 -8.91
C PHE A 86 -8.07 -1.31 -9.75
N THR A 87 -6.95 -0.61 -9.96
CA THR A 87 -5.75 -1.15 -10.60
C THR A 87 -4.54 -0.90 -9.73
N TYR A 88 -3.72 -1.93 -9.54
CA TYR A 88 -2.48 -1.85 -8.77
C TYR A 88 -1.27 -2.19 -9.63
N PHE A 89 -0.21 -1.39 -9.53
CA PHE A 89 1.08 -1.71 -10.14
C PHE A 89 2.24 -1.26 -9.26
N ASN A 90 3.13 -2.19 -8.93
CA ASN A 90 4.37 -1.86 -8.23
C ASN A 90 5.52 -1.68 -9.21
N GLY A 91 5.90 -0.43 -9.49
CA GLY A 91 7.00 -0.11 -10.42
C GLY A 91 8.41 -0.26 -9.86
N LEU A 92 8.60 -0.27 -8.54
CA LEU A 92 9.93 -0.29 -7.90
C LEU A 92 9.94 -1.22 -6.69
N GLN A 93 10.93 -2.10 -6.64
CA GLN A 93 11.21 -2.93 -5.48
C GLN A 93 12.15 -2.20 -4.51
N SER A 94 12.06 -2.48 -3.20
CA SER A 94 12.97 -1.93 -2.18
C SER A 94 14.44 -2.19 -2.51
N ALA A 95 14.75 -3.30 -3.19
CA ALA A 95 16.07 -3.63 -3.70
C ALA A 95 16.53 -2.79 -4.92
N ARG A 96 15.84 -1.68 -5.23
CA ARG A 96 16.07 -0.83 -6.42
C ARG A 96 15.94 -1.56 -7.76
N VAL A 97 15.10 -2.59 -7.79
CA VAL A 97 14.76 -3.33 -9.02
C VAL A 97 13.47 -2.76 -9.59
N TYR A 98 13.46 -2.39 -10.86
CA TYR A 98 12.27 -1.88 -11.54
C TYR A 98 11.43 -3.03 -12.09
N ASN A 99 10.12 -2.97 -11.85
CA ASN A 99 9.18 -3.83 -12.55
C ASN A 99 8.61 -3.06 -13.73
N CYS A 100 8.40 -3.72 -14.86
CA CYS A 100 7.81 -3.08 -16.03
C CYS A 100 6.51 -3.80 -16.40
N SER A 101 5.42 -3.04 -16.58
CA SER A 101 4.15 -3.58 -17.04
C SER A 101 4.19 -3.75 -18.56
N HIS A 102 4.11 -4.99 -19.03
CA HIS A 102 4.14 -5.29 -20.44
C HIS A 102 2.76 -4.98 -21.07
N ARG A 103 2.62 -3.82 -21.73
CA ARG A 103 1.56 -3.61 -22.74
C ARG A 103 2.21 -3.27 -24.07
N ARG A 104 2.25 -4.28 -24.96
CA ARG A 104 2.67 -4.23 -26.36
C ARG A 104 4.10 -3.69 -26.58
N GLY A 105 5.09 -4.59 -26.51
CA GLY A 105 6.19 -4.57 -27.48
C GLY A 105 7.33 -3.56 -27.30
N GLN A 106 7.61 -3.03 -26.11
CA GLN A 106 8.84 -2.26 -25.88
C GLN A 106 9.59 -2.75 -24.64
N LEU A 107 10.86 -3.13 -24.85
CA LEU A 107 11.75 -3.68 -23.84
C LEU A 107 12.15 -2.58 -22.86
N CYS A 108 11.76 -2.76 -21.60
CA CYS A 108 12.23 -1.97 -20.48
C CYS A 108 13.66 -2.41 -20.14
N GLY A 109 14.65 -1.91 -20.87
CA GLY A 109 16.03 -2.37 -20.75
C GLY A 109 17.04 -1.74 -21.69
N GLU A 110 16.66 -0.84 -22.59
CA GLU A 110 17.65 -0.03 -23.29
C GLU A 110 18.24 0.98 -22.30
N THR A 111 19.41 0.63 -21.77
CA THR A 111 20.35 1.54 -21.16
C THR A 111 20.45 2.79 -22.04
N TRP A 112 20.03 3.94 -21.52
CA TRP A 112 20.37 5.23 -22.10
C TRP A 112 21.89 5.40 -22.00
N ARG A 113 22.65 4.84 -22.95
CA ARG A 113 24.00 5.30 -23.23
C ARG A 113 23.85 6.70 -23.80
N TYR A 114 24.11 7.69 -22.96
CA TYR A 114 24.34 9.06 -23.42
C TYR A 114 25.37 9.04 -24.55
N ARG A 115 25.02 9.64 -25.69
CA ARG A 115 26.00 10.11 -26.67
C ARG A 115 26.79 11.26 -26.07
#